data_AF-A0A7H0XLW9-F1
#
_entry.id   AF-A0A7H0XLW9-F1
#
_cell.length_a   1.000
_cell.length_b   1.000
_cell.length_c   1.000
_cell.angle_alpha   90.00
_cell.angle_beta   90.00
_cell.angle_gamma   90.00
#
_symmetry.space_group_name_H-M   'P 1'
#
loop_
_entity.id
_entity.type
_entity.pdbx_description
1 polymer ?
#
loop_
_entity_poly.entity_id
_entity_poly.type
_entity_poly.pdbx_seq_one_letter_code
_entity_poly.pdbx_strand_id
1 'polypeptide(L)'
;ILMVQEAGAVPTSAVPTGRHIQPFGVGIPIDEYTWNLGTTSRQDIRYIYHSAIDVGARRVNLAIVSRQRADNVYVLRPTTVASRPVIGIGLGNDVFLTAHALASGGPDAAAIVRVTINFFRQPQMRHLSWFLAGDFNRSPDRLENDLMTEHL
;
A
#
# COMPACT_ATOMS: atom_id res chain seq x y z
N ILE A 1 6.96 4.22 -9.55
CA ILE A 1 5.86 3.87 -8.63
C ILE A 1 5.61 5.06 -7.74
N LEU A 2 4.36 5.41 -7.45
CA LEU A 2 4.01 6.52 -6.55
C LEU A 2 3.05 5.99 -5.48
N MET A 3 3.45 6.12 -4.23
CA MET A 3 2.65 5.80 -3.05
C MET A 3 1.92 7.06 -2.61
N VAL A 4 0.60 6.98 -2.42
CA VAL A 4 -0.24 8.12 -2.01
C VAL A 4 -1.01 7.76 -0.75
N GLN A 5 -0.98 8.65 0.23
CA GLN A 5 -1.76 8.60 1.46
C GLN A 5 -2.86 9.66 1.42
N GLU A 6 -3.94 9.45 2.17
CA GLU A 6 -5.13 10.34 2.17
C GLU A 6 -5.74 10.55 0.76
N ALA A 7 -5.65 9.52 -0.08
CA ALA A 7 -6.12 9.52 -1.46
C ALA A 7 -7.66 9.40 -1.51
N GLY A 8 -8.38 10.44 -1.10
CA GLY A 8 -9.82 10.40 -0.88
C GLY A 8 -10.62 9.84 -2.06
N ALA A 9 -10.31 10.27 -3.28
CA ALA A 9 -10.87 9.74 -4.52
C ALA A 9 -9.79 9.60 -5.61
N VAL A 10 -9.98 8.65 -6.53
CA VAL A 10 -9.20 8.56 -7.75
C VAL A 10 -9.55 9.71 -8.71
N PRO A 11 -8.68 10.09 -9.66
CA PRO A 11 -8.99 11.09 -10.68
C PRO A 11 -10.31 10.76 -11.41
N THR A 12 -11.11 11.77 -11.71
CA THR A 12 -12.42 11.59 -12.37
C THR A 12 -12.34 10.97 -13.76
N SER A 13 -11.18 11.08 -14.41
CA SER A 13 -10.89 10.46 -15.70
C SER A 13 -10.31 9.04 -15.60
N ALA A 14 -10.11 8.52 -14.39
CA ALA A 14 -9.65 7.14 -14.19
C ALA A 14 -10.80 6.17 -14.49
N VAL A 15 -10.51 5.10 -15.24
CA VAL A 15 -11.51 4.13 -15.69
C VAL A 15 -11.30 2.80 -14.96
N PRO A 16 -12.32 2.24 -14.29
CA PRO A 16 -12.24 0.93 -13.66
C PRO A 16 -11.89 -0.14 -14.69
N THR A 17 -10.97 -1.04 -14.33
CA THR A 17 -10.60 -2.17 -15.20
C THR A 17 -11.56 -3.35 -15.10
N GLY A 18 -12.32 -3.43 -13.99
CA GLY A 18 -13.14 -4.60 -13.66
C GLY A 18 -12.33 -5.83 -13.21
N ARG A 19 -11.01 -5.70 -13.00
CA ARG A 19 -10.18 -6.79 -12.45
C ARG A 19 -10.66 -7.14 -11.05
N HIS A 20 -11.14 -8.36 -10.85
CA HIS A 20 -11.35 -8.90 -9.51
C HIS A 20 -9.99 -9.23 -8.87
N ILE A 21 -9.62 -8.50 -7.82
CA ILE A 21 -8.35 -8.67 -7.11
C ILE A 21 -8.57 -9.54 -5.87
N GLN A 22 -7.87 -10.67 -5.81
CA GLN A 22 -7.68 -11.43 -4.59
C GLN A 22 -6.27 -11.14 -4.05
N PRO A 23 -6.14 -10.30 -3.02
CA PRO A 23 -4.82 -9.93 -2.51
C PRO A 23 -4.19 -11.07 -1.70
N PHE A 24 -2.86 -11.10 -1.70
CA PHE A 24 -2.11 -11.86 -0.71
C PHE A 24 -2.19 -11.17 0.67
N GLY A 25 -2.35 -11.97 1.73
CA GLY A 25 -2.57 -11.47 3.09
C GLY A 25 -4.05 -11.53 3.49
N VAL A 26 -4.72 -10.38 3.62
CA VAL A 26 -6.13 -10.30 4.02
C VAL A 26 -7.03 -9.77 2.90
N GLY A 27 -8.28 -10.24 2.83
CA GLY A 27 -9.24 -9.87 1.80
C GLY A 27 -9.93 -8.51 2.01
N ILE A 28 -9.17 -7.42 1.99
CA ILE A 28 -9.76 -6.06 1.89
C ILE A 28 -9.85 -5.69 0.40
N PRO A 29 -10.99 -5.16 -0.08
CA PRO A 29 -11.14 -4.78 -1.47
C PRO A 29 -10.09 -3.76 -1.94
N ILE A 30 -9.55 -4.01 -3.13
CA ILE A 30 -8.68 -3.11 -3.89
C ILE A 30 -9.25 -3.00 -5.29
N ASP A 31 -9.49 -1.77 -5.73
CA ASP A 31 -9.96 -1.47 -7.07
C ASP A 31 -8.78 -1.10 -7.97
N GLU A 32 -8.73 -1.68 -9.18
CA GLU A 32 -7.74 -1.35 -10.22
C GLU A 32 -8.36 -0.45 -11.29
N TYR A 33 -7.73 0.69 -11.53
CA TYR A 33 -8.11 1.65 -12.57
C TYR A 33 -6.98 1.83 -13.58
N THR A 34 -7.34 2.24 -14.79
CA THR A 34 -6.41 2.85 -15.75
C THR A 34 -6.60 4.36 -15.78
N TRP A 35 -5.51 5.09 -15.94
CA TRP A 35 -5.53 6.55 -16.04
C TRP A 35 -4.61 6.98 -17.17
N ASN A 36 -5.19 7.54 -18.23
CA ASN A 36 -4.43 8.10 -19.34
C ASN A 36 -3.92 9.51 -18.97
N LEU A 37 -2.61 9.67 -18.84
CA LEU A 37 -1.96 10.96 -18.63
C LEU A 37 -1.67 11.69 -19.95
N GLY A 38 -1.81 11.00 -21.08
CA GLY A 38 -1.59 11.52 -22.42
C GLY A 38 -2.91 11.93 -23.10
N THR A 39 -2.90 11.88 -24.42
CA THR A 39 -4.07 12.17 -25.25
C THR A 39 -4.66 10.88 -25.83
N THR A 40 -5.75 10.98 -26.57
CA THR A 40 -6.34 9.87 -27.32
C THR A 40 -5.42 9.34 -28.43
N SER A 41 -4.64 10.22 -29.07
CA SER A 41 -3.71 9.86 -30.15
C SER A 41 -2.33 9.41 -29.67
N ARG A 42 -1.94 9.74 -28.43
CA ARG A 42 -0.69 9.31 -27.80
C ARG A 42 -0.93 9.02 -26.33
N GLN A 43 -1.39 7.80 -26.06
CA GLN A 43 -1.72 7.36 -24.71
C GLN A 43 -0.47 7.19 -23.84
N ASP A 44 -0.60 7.54 -22.55
CA ASP A 44 0.35 7.24 -21.49
C ASP A 44 -0.44 6.66 -20.30
N ILE A 45 -0.77 5.38 -20.41
CA ILE A 45 -1.64 4.68 -19.46
C ILE A 45 -0.87 4.32 -18.20
N ARG A 46 -1.43 4.72 -17.05
CA ARG A 46 -0.98 4.33 -15.71
C ARG A 46 -2.05 3.47 -15.03
N TYR A 47 -1.62 2.66 -14.10
CA TYR A 47 -2.49 1.82 -13.27
C TYR A 47 -2.58 2.42 -11.87
N ILE A 48 -3.80 2.49 -11.34
CA ILE A 48 -4.06 2.95 -9.97
C ILE A 48 -4.65 1.78 -9.20
N TYR A 49 -4.05 1.45 -8.06
CA TYR A 49 -4.57 0.50 -7.08
C TYR A 49 -5.06 1.30 -5.89
N HIS A 50 -6.37 1.35 -5.69
CA HIS A 50 -7.01 2.20 -4.68
C HIS A 50 -7.72 1.33 -3.63
N SER A 51 -7.56 1.70 -2.36
CA SER A 51 -8.27 1.09 -1.25
C SER A 51 -9.15 2.12 -0.55
N ALA A 52 -10.45 1.98 -0.69
CA ALA A 52 -11.45 2.77 0.02
C ALA A 52 -11.64 2.23 1.46
N ILE A 53 -10.65 2.45 2.31
CA ILE A 53 -10.61 1.95 3.70
C ILE A 53 -11.64 2.70 4.57
N ASP A 54 -11.88 3.98 4.28
CA ASP A 54 -12.86 4.81 4.98
C ASP A 54 -14.08 5.05 4.08
N VAL A 55 -15.11 4.22 4.25
CA VAL A 55 -16.39 4.30 3.50
C VAL A 55 -17.21 5.53 3.94
N GLY A 56 -16.90 6.11 5.11
CA GLY A 56 -17.57 7.28 5.66
C GLY A 56 -16.93 8.60 5.21
N ALA A 57 -15.92 9.07 5.95
CA ALA A 57 -15.34 10.39 5.75
C ALA A 57 -14.35 10.46 4.56
N ARG A 58 -13.97 9.31 3.99
CA ARG A 58 -13.02 9.14 2.87
C ARG A 58 -11.66 9.82 3.08
N ARG A 59 -11.22 10.00 4.32
CA ARG A 59 -9.96 10.74 4.62
C ARG A 59 -8.73 9.85 4.71
N VAL A 60 -8.91 8.54 4.67
CA VAL A 60 -7.87 7.57 5.06
C VAL A 60 -7.55 6.56 3.95
N ASN A 61 -7.96 6.89 2.73
CA ASN A 61 -7.80 6.01 1.58
C ASN A 61 -6.33 5.98 1.14
N LEU A 62 -5.89 4.81 0.68
CA LEU A 62 -4.53 4.59 0.19
C LEU A 62 -4.57 4.34 -1.31
N ALA A 63 -3.54 4.80 -2.03
CA ALA A 63 -3.37 4.48 -3.44
C ALA A 63 -1.92 4.18 -3.80
N ILE A 64 -1.73 3.34 -4.82
CA ILE A 64 -0.45 3.17 -5.51
C ILE A 64 -0.67 3.41 -7.01
N VAL A 65 0.11 4.31 -7.59
CA VAL A 65 0.14 4.54 -9.04
C VAL A 65 1.38 3.87 -9.64
N SER A 66 1.15 3.04 -10.65
CA SER A 66 2.19 2.31 -11.37
C SER A 66 2.18 2.62 -12.87
N ARG A 67 3.35 2.55 -13.51
CA ARG A 67 3.47 2.62 -14.97
C ARG A 67 3.01 1.32 -15.64
N GLN A 68 3.18 0.19 -14.94
CA GLN A 68 2.87 -1.15 -15.43
C GLN A 68 1.79 -1.78 -14.56
N ARG A 69 1.01 -2.69 -15.13
CA ARG A 69 0.01 -3.45 -14.39
C ARG A 69 0.70 -4.37 -13.40
N ALA A 70 0.20 -4.44 -12.18
CA ALA A 70 0.68 -5.32 -11.12
C ALA A 70 0.38 -6.79 -11.45
N ASP A 71 1.37 -7.65 -11.23
CA ASP A 71 1.19 -9.10 -11.30
C ASP A 71 0.35 -9.55 -10.10
N ASN A 72 0.77 -9.10 -8.91
CA ASN A 72 0.18 -9.45 -7.62
C ASN A 72 -0.21 -8.19 -6.84
N VAL A 73 -1.20 -8.32 -5.95
CA VAL A 73 -1.59 -7.28 -4.99
C VAL A 73 -1.49 -7.84 -3.58
N TYR A 74 -1.05 -7.01 -2.65
CA TYR A 74 -0.82 -7.38 -1.25
C TYR A 74 -1.66 -6.47 -0.36
N VAL A 75 -2.27 -7.05 0.67
CA VAL A 75 -2.93 -6.31 1.74
C VAL A 75 -2.58 -6.98 3.06
N LEU A 76 -1.86 -6.26 3.92
CA LEU A 76 -1.40 -6.75 5.21
C LEU A 76 -2.09 -5.95 6.32
N ARG A 77 -2.56 -6.63 7.37
CA ARG A 77 -3.21 -6.00 8.52
C ARG A 77 -2.29 -6.06 9.74
N PRO A 78 -1.82 -4.92 10.27
CA PRO A 78 -1.11 -4.89 11.55
C PRO A 78 -1.98 -5.44 12.69
N THR A 79 -1.36 -5.93 13.76
CA THR A 79 -2.07 -6.54 14.90
C THR A 79 -2.93 -5.55 15.71
N THR A 80 -2.71 -4.25 15.53
CA THR A 80 -3.44 -3.17 16.19
C THR A 80 -4.77 -2.91 15.48
N VAL A 81 -5.89 -3.09 16.18
CA VAL A 81 -7.26 -2.99 15.61
C VAL A 81 -7.54 -1.61 14.99
N ALA A 82 -6.95 -0.55 15.53
CA ALA A 82 -7.11 0.82 15.03
C ALA A 82 -6.28 1.12 13.77
N SER A 83 -5.34 0.24 13.40
CA SER A 83 -4.42 0.51 12.30
C SER A 83 -5.04 0.30 10.94
N ARG A 84 -4.65 1.18 10.03
CA ARG A 84 -4.96 1.04 8.60
C ARG A 84 -4.17 -0.14 8.03
N PRO A 85 -4.71 -0.86 7.03
CA PRO A 85 -3.94 -1.88 6.34
C PRO A 85 -2.76 -1.27 5.59
N VAL A 86 -1.72 -2.08 5.38
CA VAL A 86 -0.67 -1.86 4.39
C VAL A 86 -1.18 -2.42 3.07
N ILE A 87 -1.06 -1.66 1.98
CA ILE A 87 -1.38 -2.18 0.63
C ILE A 87 -0.13 -2.17 -0.23
N GLY A 88 -0.03 -3.08 -1.19
CA GLY A 88 1.14 -3.19 -2.05
C GLY A 88 0.86 -3.83 -3.39
N ILE A 89 1.79 -3.68 -4.32
CA ILE A 89 1.77 -4.29 -5.64
C ILE A 89 3.09 -4.99 -5.94
N GLY A 90 3.02 -6.13 -6.61
CA GLY A 90 4.17 -6.86 -7.13
C GLY A 90 4.37 -6.63 -8.62
N LEU A 91 5.62 -6.41 -9.02
CA LEU A 91 6.07 -6.31 -10.40
C LEU A 91 7.29 -7.24 -10.55
N GLY A 92 7.08 -8.43 -11.10
CA GLY A 92 8.08 -9.49 -11.10
C GLY A 92 8.53 -9.87 -9.68
N ASN A 93 9.81 -9.66 -9.38
CA ASN A 93 10.39 -9.96 -8.07
C ASN A 93 10.38 -8.79 -7.07
N ASP A 94 9.88 -7.61 -7.48
CA ASP A 94 9.88 -6.42 -6.65
C ASP A 94 8.46 -6.10 -6.15
N VAL A 95 8.35 -5.80 -4.85
CA VAL A 95 7.09 -5.45 -4.21
C VAL A 95 7.17 -4.04 -3.63
N PHE A 96 6.20 -3.21 -3.99
CA PHE A 96 6.10 -1.81 -3.58
C PHE A 96 4.86 -1.63 -2.71
N LEU A 97 5.05 -1.17 -1.47
CA LEU A 97 3.98 -1.05 -0.47
C LEU A 97 3.83 0.40 -0.01
N THR A 98 2.60 0.76 0.38
CA THR A 98 2.26 2.01 1.04
C THR A 98 1.54 1.77 2.36
N ALA A 99 1.79 2.64 3.32
CA ALA A 99 1.13 2.67 4.61
C ALA A 99 0.92 4.12 5.06
N HIS A 100 0.02 4.29 6.03
CA HIS A 100 -0.22 5.57 6.68
C HIS A 100 -0.51 5.31 8.16
N ALA A 101 0.51 5.42 9.01
CA ALA A 101 0.39 5.24 10.46
C ALA A 101 -0.51 6.32 11.10
N LEU A 102 -1.03 6.05 12.30
CA LEU A 102 -1.90 6.97 13.02
C LEU A 102 -1.20 8.31 13.32
N ALA A 103 -1.92 9.42 13.15
CA ALA A 103 -1.38 10.78 13.28
C ALA A 103 -0.91 11.14 14.71
N SER A 104 -1.28 10.38 15.74
CA SER A 104 -0.90 10.61 17.14
C SER A 104 0.54 10.16 17.45
N GLY A 105 1.49 10.57 16.61
CA GLY A 105 2.91 10.20 16.71
C GLY A 105 3.24 8.79 16.20
N GLY A 106 2.45 8.24 15.28
CA GLY A 106 2.71 6.96 14.63
C GLY A 106 2.88 5.78 15.59
N PRO A 107 2.02 5.58 16.61
CA PRO A 107 2.18 4.50 17.59
C PRO A 107 2.17 3.09 16.96
N ASP A 108 1.59 2.95 15.77
CA ASP A 108 1.49 1.70 15.04
C ASP A 108 2.53 1.54 13.92
N ALA A 109 3.45 2.48 13.75
CA ALA A 109 4.48 2.43 12.72
C ALA A 109 5.37 1.18 12.83
N ALA A 110 5.81 0.82 14.04
CA ALA A 110 6.59 -0.40 14.27
C ALA A 110 5.79 -1.67 13.91
N ALA A 111 4.51 -1.71 14.27
CA ALA A 111 3.62 -2.84 13.94
C ALA A 111 3.40 -2.98 12.42
N ILE A 112 3.29 -1.87 11.69
CA ILE A 112 3.22 -1.81 10.23
C ILE A 112 4.48 -2.41 9.58
N VAL A 113 5.66 -2.03 10.06
CA VAL A 113 6.92 -2.57 9.54
C VAL A 113 7.04 -4.06 9.89
N ARG A 114 6.69 -4.45 11.12
CA ARG A 114 6.78 -5.84 11.58
C ARG A 114 5.87 -6.79 10.80
N VAL A 115 4.62 -6.41 10.53
CA VAL A 115 3.73 -7.25 9.72
C VAL A 115 4.28 -7.44 8.30
N THR A 116 4.88 -6.40 7.71
CA THR A 116 5.55 -6.46 6.41
C THR A 116 6.73 -7.44 6.45
N ILE A 117 7.62 -7.29 7.43
CA ILE A 117 8.78 -8.18 7.62
C ILE A 117 8.33 -9.63 7.77
N ASN A 118 7.37 -9.90 8.65
CA ASN A 118 6.92 -11.26 8.93
C ASN A 118 6.25 -11.90 7.71
N PHE A 119 5.52 -11.11 6.91
CA PHE A 119 4.92 -11.59 5.68
C PHE A 119 5.99 -12.02 4.66
N PHE A 120 6.99 -11.19 4.40
CA PHE A 120 8.03 -11.49 3.40
C PHE A 120 9.12 -12.46 3.88
N ARG A 121 9.18 -12.76 5.19
CA ARG A 121 10.05 -13.83 5.74
C ARG A 121 9.53 -15.24 5.49
N GLN A 122 8.27 -15.40 5.09
CA GLN A 122 7.68 -16.71 4.79
C GLN A 122 8.44 -17.39 3.63
N PRO A 123 8.65 -18.72 3.64
CA PRO A 123 9.51 -19.41 2.67
C PRO A 123 9.25 -19.07 1.21
N GLN A 124 7.98 -18.96 0.84
CA GLN A 124 7.54 -18.65 -0.52
C GLN A 124 7.70 -17.18 -0.92
N MET A 125 7.95 -16.27 0.03
CA MET A 125 8.08 -14.82 -0.21
C MET A 125 9.53 -14.32 -0.12
N ARG A 126 10.45 -15.11 0.46
CA ARG A 126 11.85 -14.71 0.72
C ARG A 126 12.65 -14.33 -0.53
N HIS A 127 12.20 -14.73 -1.72
CA HIS A 127 12.86 -14.40 -2.98
C HIS A 127 12.50 -13.01 -3.51
N LEU A 128 11.53 -12.33 -2.88
CA LEU A 128 11.05 -11.01 -3.29
C LEU A 128 11.83 -9.91 -2.58
N SER A 129 12.22 -8.89 -3.35
CA SER A 129 12.65 -7.60 -2.80
C SER A 129 11.41 -6.78 -2.50
N TRP A 130 11.34 -6.16 -1.32
CA TRP A 130 10.19 -5.31 -0.96
C TRP A 130 10.64 -3.92 -0.48
N PHE A 131 9.84 -2.91 -0.80
CA PHE A 131 10.04 -1.54 -0.40
C PHE A 131 8.73 -0.95 0.13
N LEU A 132 8.74 -0.53 1.40
CA LEU A 132 7.61 0.12 2.06
C LEU A 132 7.90 1.61 2.23
N ALA A 133 7.06 2.46 1.65
CA ALA A 133 7.14 3.91 1.81
C ALA A 133 5.77 4.51 2.09
N GLY A 134 5.71 5.54 2.93
CA GLY A 134 4.49 6.25 3.24
C GLY A 134 4.66 7.16 4.43
N ASP A 135 3.53 7.55 5.03
CA ASP A 135 3.54 8.40 6.21
C ASP A 135 3.55 7.55 7.48
N PHE A 136 4.70 7.45 8.13
CA PHE A 136 4.85 6.76 9.40
C PHE A 136 4.49 7.62 10.62
N ASN A 137 4.20 8.91 10.45
CA ASN A 137 3.89 9.86 11.52
C ASN A 137 4.86 9.81 12.71
N ARG A 138 6.11 9.39 12.46
CA ARG A 138 7.15 9.14 13.45
C ARG A 138 8.50 9.45 12.81
N SER A 139 9.42 10.05 13.57
CA SER A 139 10.77 10.30 13.07
C SER A 139 11.48 8.98 12.74
N PRO A 140 12.36 8.97 11.72
CA PRO A 140 13.13 7.77 11.37
C PRO A 140 13.88 7.16 12.56
N ASP A 141 14.60 7.98 13.33
CA ASP A 141 15.38 7.50 14.48
C ASP A 141 14.49 6.84 15.54
N ARG A 142 13.29 7.38 15.79
CA ARG A 142 12.39 6.81 16.79
C ARG A 142 11.83 5.48 16.31
N LEU A 143 11.41 5.39 15.05
CA LEU A 143 10.92 4.15 14.48
C LEU A 143 12.00 3.05 14.49
N GLU A 144 13.25 3.40 14.15
CA GLU A 144 14.37 2.47 14.25
C GLU A 144 14.57 1.97 15.69
N ASN A 145 14.56 2.88 16.67
CA ASN A 145 14.68 2.52 18.09
C ASN A 145 13.54 1.60 18.56
N ASP A 146 12.29 1.86 18.15
CA ASP A 146 11.15 1.01 18.52
C ASP A 146 11.32 -0.41 17.97
N LEU A 147 11.75 -0.53 16.72
CA LEU A 147 12.00 -1.82 16.07
C LEU A 147 13.12 -2.61 16.76
N MET A 148 14.18 -1.93 17.22
CA MET A 148 15.27 -2.58 17.96
C MET A 148 14.86 -2.97 19.38
N THR A 149 14.08 -2.13 20.06
CA THR A 149 13.68 -2.36 21.46
C THR A 149 12.68 -3.51 21.59
N GLU A 150 11.79 -3.69 20.62
CA GLU A 150 10.86 -4.83 20.57
C GLU A 150 11.54 -6.18 20.21
N HIS A 151 12.83 -6.17 19.84
CA HIS A 151 13.64 -7.38 19.64
C HIS A 151 14.33 -7.87 20.93
N LEU A 152 14.25 -7.11 22.03
CA LEU A 152 14.60 -7.52 23.39
C LEU A 152 13.36 -8.00 24.15
#